data_AF-A0A7T6XLY2-F1
#
_entry.id   AF-A0A7T6XLY2-F1
#
_cell.length_a   1.000
_cell.length_b   1.000
_cell.length_c   1.000
_cell.angle_alpha   90.00
_cell.angle_beta   90.00
_cell.angle_gamma   90.00
#
_symmetry.space_group_name_H-M   'P 1'
#
loop_
_entity.id
_entity.type
_entity.pdbx_description
1 polymer ?
#
loop_
_entity_poly.entity_id
_entity_poly.type
_entity_poly.pdbx_seq_one_letter_code
_entity_poly.pdbx_strand_id
1 'polypeptide(L)'
;MAVLRSFVLAQSLLWSLASADASNLNPKGEGCVDPSGYLKCYENNVNTLTTCMNDAKDHCQGNEYDTCVLACGDAQLAANIGCWLTSCWNEVYSCAYQETALQYLNGADQNQGTQIPYYPAPDNAPGGCVCNLGYIWGNFTETYALHAPCQNFASDGSPSETASCQCCWDSSFLSEIIEWCPHNDLSAVDIDTMVDTFQLGYNESTDQCSILSNPSQCVTAFSLDTGASTWYNPGQLPSGFPGTEPLSDTTDAGSLTIAPDPYTFSIFPSYISVITPVPYNRKKVEATTAGTTEGTTEGTATGTAKETSTGKSDASPSKGAANRPVSPVNTEFSVWGIAMYTIVCALFGAMLIA
;
A
#
# COMPACT_ATOMS: atom_id res chain seq x y z
N MET A 1 -24.62 23.63 -3.67
CA MET A 1 -23.62 24.07 -2.67
C MET A 1 -23.30 23.01 -1.61
N ALA A 2 -24.25 22.25 -1.07
CA ALA A 2 -23.94 21.13 -0.16
C ALA A 2 -23.25 19.95 -0.87
N VAL A 3 -23.79 19.53 -2.02
CA VAL A 3 -23.21 18.48 -2.88
C VAL A 3 -21.78 18.84 -3.35
N LEU A 4 -21.53 20.11 -3.68
CA LEU A 4 -20.20 20.62 -4.06
C LEU A 4 -19.20 20.56 -2.89
N ARG A 5 -19.67 20.64 -1.63
CA ARG A 5 -18.81 20.51 -0.44
C ARG A 5 -18.49 19.04 -0.13
N SER A 6 -19.40 18.11 -0.38
CA SER A 6 -19.16 16.66 -0.26
C SER A 6 -18.14 16.17 -1.31
N PHE A 7 -18.24 16.65 -2.55
CA PHE A 7 -17.23 16.39 -3.60
C PHE A 7 -15.84 16.92 -3.22
N VAL A 8 -15.78 18.13 -2.66
CA VAL A 8 -14.52 18.74 -2.23
C VAL A 8 -13.95 18.05 -1.00
N LEU A 9 -14.74 17.61 -0.02
CA LEU A 9 -14.23 16.94 1.17
C LEU A 9 -13.74 15.53 0.85
N ALA A 10 -14.48 14.76 0.05
CA ALA A 10 -14.09 13.41 -0.33
C ALA A 10 -12.83 13.33 -1.20
N GLN A 11 -12.66 14.31 -2.08
CA GLN A 11 -11.49 14.41 -2.93
C GLN A 11 -10.39 15.27 -2.31
N SER A 12 -10.63 16.03 -1.23
CA SER A 12 -9.61 16.76 -0.46
C SER A 12 -8.83 15.87 0.51
N LEU A 13 -9.34 14.70 0.88
CA LEU A 13 -8.63 13.75 1.72
C LEU A 13 -7.69 12.82 0.95
N LEU A 14 -7.86 12.69 -0.36
CA LEU A 14 -6.80 12.24 -1.27
C LEU A 14 -5.50 13.07 -1.11
N TRP A 15 -5.58 14.27 -0.51
CA TRP A 15 -4.46 15.18 -0.31
C TRP A 15 -3.65 14.88 0.97
N SER A 16 -4.11 13.95 1.81
CA SER A 16 -3.38 13.51 3.02
C SER A 16 -2.72 12.12 2.89
N LEU A 17 -2.93 11.41 1.78
CA LEU A 17 -2.61 9.99 1.65
C LEU A 17 -1.33 9.77 0.84
N ALA A 18 -0.19 9.99 1.47
CA ALA A 18 1.07 9.34 1.10
C ALA A 18 2.07 9.60 2.22
N SER A 19 1.85 8.96 3.37
CA SER A 19 2.94 8.76 4.32
C SER A 19 3.63 7.47 3.92
N ALA A 20 4.76 7.57 3.22
CA ALA A 20 5.59 6.41 2.97
C ALA A 20 6.31 6.02 4.27
N ASP A 21 5.75 5.09 5.03
CA ASP A 21 6.50 4.45 6.08
C ASP A 21 7.63 3.64 5.43
N ALA A 22 8.89 3.92 5.75
CA ALA A 22 10.03 3.12 5.28
C ALA A 22 10.48 2.11 6.34
N SER A 23 9.59 1.79 7.30
CA SER A 23 9.87 0.84 8.37
C SER A 23 10.17 -0.55 7.84
N ASN A 24 11.11 -1.22 8.50
CA ASN A 24 11.33 -2.63 8.27
C ASN A 24 10.16 -3.45 8.84
N LEU A 25 9.32 -3.96 7.95
CA LEU A 25 8.14 -4.77 8.30
C LEU A 25 8.49 -6.21 8.72
N ASN A 26 9.76 -6.61 8.59
CA ASN A 26 10.30 -7.84 9.18
C ASN A 26 11.52 -7.51 10.07
N PRO A 27 11.35 -6.82 11.20
CA PRO A 27 12.46 -6.25 11.99
C PRO A 27 13.38 -7.30 12.62
N LYS A 28 13.03 -8.58 12.54
CA LYS A 28 13.84 -9.71 13.03
C LYS A 28 14.37 -10.61 11.91
N GLY A 29 13.99 -10.37 10.66
CA GLY A 29 14.30 -11.26 9.54
C GLY A 29 13.73 -12.68 9.73
N GLU A 30 12.57 -12.79 10.40
CA GLU A 30 11.89 -14.06 10.61
C GLU A 30 11.55 -14.69 9.25
N GLY A 31 11.74 -16.00 9.13
CA GLY A 31 11.50 -16.74 7.89
C GLY A 31 12.58 -16.56 6.80
N CYS A 32 13.28 -15.43 6.74
CA CYS A 32 14.24 -15.15 5.66
C CYS A 32 15.35 -16.21 5.53
N VAL A 33 15.79 -16.49 4.29
CA VAL A 33 16.96 -17.36 4.02
C VAL A 33 18.27 -16.84 4.62
N ASP A 34 18.42 -15.52 4.74
CA ASP A 34 19.53 -14.86 5.42
C ASP A 34 19.03 -13.69 6.29
N PRO A 35 18.55 -13.98 7.52
CA PRO A 35 18.01 -12.96 8.42
C PRO A 35 19.04 -11.85 8.72
N SER A 36 20.30 -12.23 8.95
CA SER A 36 21.38 -11.28 9.20
C SER A 36 21.69 -10.40 8.00
N GLY A 37 21.72 -10.98 6.80
CA GLY A 37 21.92 -10.25 5.55
C GLY A 37 20.77 -9.29 5.26
N TYR A 38 19.54 -9.71 5.52
CA TYR A 38 18.34 -8.91 5.38
C TYR A 38 18.37 -7.67 6.30
N LEU A 39 18.58 -7.88 7.61
CA LEU A 39 18.63 -6.78 8.58
C LEU A 39 19.77 -5.81 8.31
N LYS A 40 20.96 -6.33 7.96
CA LYS A 40 22.10 -5.50 7.59
C LYS A 40 21.84 -4.68 6.33
N CYS A 41 21.12 -5.23 5.36
CA CYS A 41 20.73 -4.52 4.15
C CYS A 41 19.81 -3.33 4.48
N TYR A 42 18.78 -3.55 5.30
CA TYR A 42 17.89 -2.47 5.76
C TYR A 42 18.64 -1.39 6.56
N GLU A 43 19.53 -1.79 7.48
CA GLU A 43 20.36 -0.85 8.25
C GLU A 43 21.25 -0.01 7.32
N ASN A 44 21.86 -0.64 6.31
CA ASN A 44 22.64 0.08 5.30
C ASN A 44 21.77 1.10 4.55
N ASN A 45 20.57 0.73 4.12
CA ASN A 45 19.67 1.64 3.42
C ASN A 45 19.26 2.85 4.29
N VAL A 46 19.04 2.65 5.60
CA VAL A 46 18.78 3.74 6.55
C VAL A 46 19.99 4.68 6.71
N ASN A 47 21.20 4.12 6.76
CA ASN A 47 22.43 4.91 6.81
C ASN A 47 22.67 5.69 5.51
N THR A 48 22.37 5.08 4.36
CA THR A 48 22.43 5.73 3.04
C THR A 48 21.40 6.84 2.94
N LEU A 49 20.17 6.64 3.41
CA LEU A 49 19.16 7.69 3.51
C LEU A 49 19.69 8.88 4.30
N THR A 50 20.22 8.62 5.51
CA THR A 50 20.75 9.68 6.38
C THR A 50 21.85 10.47 5.68
N THR A 51 22.73 9.78 4.95
CA THR A 51 23.78 10.42 4.15
C THR A 51 23.19 11.29 3.04
N CYS A 52 22.22 10.75 2.29
CA CYS A 52 21.53 11.45 1.20
C CYS A 52 20.79 12.70 1.70
N MET A 53 20.12 12.61 2.85
CA MET A 53 19.40 13.73 3.46
C MET A 53 20.35 14.87 3.90
N ASN A 54 21.53 14.51 4.43
CA ASN A 54 22.55 15.51 4.74
C ASN A 54 23.10 16.17 3.47
N ASP A 55 23.34 15.40 2.42
CA ASP A 55 23.78 15.91 1.13
C ASP A 55 22.74 16.86 0.49
N ALA A 56 21.47 16.46 0.49
CA ALA A 56 20.35 17.29 0.04
C ALA A 56 20.29 18.63 0.78
N LYS A 57 20.53 18.63 2.09
CA LYS A 57 20.56 19.85 2.91
C LYS A 57 21.73 20.78 2.57
N ASP A 58 22.89 20.21 2.26
CA ASP A 58 24.10 20.99 1.99
C ASP A 58 24.14 21.50 0.54
N HIS A 59 23.48 20.81 -0.39
CA HIS A 59 23.63 21.04 -1.83
C HIS A 59 22.36 21.44 -2.59
N CYS A 60 21.16 21.19 -2.05
CA CYS A 60 19.90 21.57 -2.70
C CYS A 60 19.25 22.78 -2.02
N GLN A 61 18.59 23.66 -2.78
CA GLN A 61 17.98 24.89 -2.25
C GLN A 61 16.61 25.18 -2.87
N GLY A 62 15.75 25.86 -2.12
CA GLY A 62 14.40 26.21 -2.59
C GLY A 62 13.59 24.95 -2.96
N ASN A 63 12.85 24.99 -4.06
CA ASN A 63 12.04 23.85 -4.51
C ASN A 63 12.88 22.62 -4.88
N GLU A 64 14.16 22.78 -5.18
CA GLU A 64 15.06 21.65 -5.49
C GLU A 64 15.38 20.83 -4.23
N TYR A 65 15.37 21.46 -3.05
CA TYR A 65 15.55 20.76 -1.78
C TYR A 65 14.47 19.70 -1.56
N ASP A 66 13.21 20.04 -1.81
CA ASP A 66 12.09 19.09 -1.67
C ASP A 66 12.27 17.91 -2.63
N THR A 67 12.60 18.18 -3.90
CA THR A 67 12.90 17.12 -4.89
C THR A 67 14.06 16.22 -4.45
N CYS A 68 15.14 16.78 -3.91
CA CYS A 68 16.27 15.98 -3.42
C CYS A 68 15.87 15.08 -2.25
N VAL A 69 15.12 15.61 -1.29
CA VAL A 69 14.68 14.85 -0.11
C VAL A 69 13.73 13.72 -0.51
N LEU A 70 12.83 13.94 -1.46
CA LEU A 70 11.95 12.90 -2.01
C LEU A 70 12.76 11.82 -2.72
N ALA A 71 13.69 12.20 -3.60
CA ALA A 71 14.54 11.25 -4.30
C ALA A 71 15.34 10.36 -3.34
N CYS A 72 15.80 10.91 -2.21
CA CYS A 72 16.44 10.14 -1.15
C CYS A 72 15.50 9.10 -0.52
N GLY A 73 14.25 9.48 -0.24
CA GLY A 73 13.21 8.58 0.29
C GLY A 73 12.85 7.47 -0.70
N ASP A 74 12.57 7.84 -1.95
CA ASP A 74 12.20 6.89 -3.02
C ASP A 74 13.31 5.87 -3.27
N ALA A 75 14.56 6.32 -3.29
CA ALA A 75 15.71 5.44 -3.43
C ALA A 75 15.82 4.44 -2.26
N GLN A 76 15.50 4.85 -1.03
CA GLN A 76 15.48 3.96 0.12
C GLN A 76 14.36 2.92 0.01
N LEU A 77 13.14 3.35 -0.33
CA LEU A 77 11.99 2.47 -0.49
C LEU A 77 12.25 1.41 -1.56
N ALA A 78 12.79 1.83 -2.71
CA ALA A 78 13.20 0.94 -3.78
C ALA A 78 14.31 -0.05 -3.34
N ALA A 79 15.30 0.44 -2.59
CA ALA A 79 16.39 -0.40 -2.07
C ALA A 79 15.93 -1.43 -1.04
N ASN A 80 14.89 -1.11 -0.25
CA ASN A 80 14.31 -2.05 0.72
C ASN A 80 13.70 -3.27 0.02
N ILE A 81 13.05 -3.11 -1.13
CA ILE A 81 12.62 -4.23 -1.98
C ILE A 81 13.83 -5.10 -2.38
N GLY A 82 14.96 -4.48 -2.74
CA GLY A 82 16.20 -5.19 -3.05
C GLY A 82 16.72 -6.07 -1.90
N CYS A 83 16.52 -5.66 -0.64
CA CYS A 83 16.88 -6.46 0.53
C CYS A 83 16.06 -7.75 0.63
N TRP A 84 14.76 -7.67 0.36
CA TRP A 84 13.89 -8.85 0.28
C TRP A 84 14.34 -9.79 -0.84
N LEU A 85 14.50 -9.26 -2.06
CA LEU A 85 14.87 -10.05 -3.23
C LEU A 85 16.24 -10.74 -3.11
N THR A 86 17.14 -10.20 -2.28
CA THR A 86 18.47 -10.77 -2.03
C THR A 86 18.45 -11.81 -0.90
N SER A 87 17.90 -11.45 0.26
CA SER A 87 18.13 -12.18 1.52
C SER A 87 16.86 -12.77 2.16
N CYS A 88 15.68 -12.42 1.64
CA CYS A 88 14.39 -12.89 2.14
C CYS A 88 13.45 -13.32 0.99
N TRP A 89 14.03 -13.75 -0.14
CA TRP A 89 13.27 -14.03 -1.36
C TRP A 89 12.29 -15.20 -1.19
N ASN A 90 12.47 -16.01 -0.14
CA ASN A 90 11.58 -17.11 0.17
C ASN A 90 10.22 -16.66 0.72
N GLU A 91 10.15 -15.44 1.26
CA GLU A 91 8.97 -14.85 1.90
C GLU A 91 8.34 -13.73 1.05
N VAL A 92 8.63 -13.65 -0.25
CA VAL A 92 8.15 -12.57 -1.15
C VAL A 92 6.65 -12.59 -1.42
N TYR A 93 5.91 -13.56 -0.87
CA TYR A 93 4.44 -13.53 -0.92
C TYR A 93 3.82 -13.13 0.43
N SER A 94 4.62 -13.03 1.49
CA SER A 94 4.16 -12.62 2.82
C SER A 94 3.53 -11.22 2.79
N CYS A 95 2.63 -10.95 3.74
CA CYS A 95 2.07 -9.62 3.96
C CYS A 95 3.16 -8.57 4.10
N ALA A 96 4.23 -8.87 4.86
CA ALA A 96 5.32 -7.93 5.07
C ALA A 96 6.05 -7.53 3.76
N TYR A 97 6.20 -8.46 2.80
CA TYR A 97 6.74 -8.11 1.49
C TYR A 97 5.73 -7.28 0.67
N GLN A 98 4.47 -7.70 0.63
CA GLN A 98 3.43 -6.99 -0.13
C GLN A 98 3.24 -5.56 0.40
N GLU A 99 3.27 -5.37 1.72
CA GLU A 99 3.28 -4.05 2.36
C GLU A 99 4.57 -3.26 2.07
N THR A 100 5.75 -3.91 2.01
CA THR A 100 6.99 -3.23 1.60
C THR A 100 6.89 -2.72 0.16
N ALA A 101 6.28 -3.49 -0.74
CA ALA A 101 6.01 -3.06 -2.11
C ALA A 101 5.03 -1.88 -2.13
N LEU A 102 3.97 -1.89 -1.31
CA LEU A 102 3.07 -0.76 -1.15
C LEU A 102 3.74 0.50 -0.61
N GLN A 103 4.62 0.38 0.39
CA GLN A 103 5.39 1.50 0.92
C GLN A 103 6.17 2.20 -0.20
N TYR A 104 6.76 1.43 -1.11
CA TYR A 104 7.41 1.96 -2.30
C TYR A 104 6.43 2.56 -3.31
N LEU A 105 5.36 1.84 -3.66
CA LEU A 105 4.40 2.33 -4.66
C LEU A 105 3.74 3.63 -4.22
N ASN A 106 3.28 3.69 -2.97
CA ASN A 106 2.69 4.89 -2.41
C ASN A 106 3.73 6.00 -2.24
N GLY A 107 4.91 5.68 -1.68
CA GLY A 107 5.92 6.68 -1.37
C GLY A 107 6.62 7.29 -2.56
N ALA A 108 6.92 6.48 -3.58
CA ALA A 108 7.50 6.93 -4.83
C ALA A 108 6.44 7.31 -5.88
N ASP A 109 5.17 7.40 -5.48
CA ASP A 109 4.05 7.85 -6.32
C ASP A 109 3.96 7.06 -7.64
N GLN A 110 3.97 5.73 -7.50
CA GLN A 110 3.91 4.77 -8.58
C GLN A 110 2.54 4.06 -8.60
N ASN A 111 2.03 3.83 -9.80
CA ASN A 111 0.87 2.96 -10.00
C ASN A 111 1.28 1.48 -9.96
N GLN A 112 0.29 0.58 -9.95
CA GLN A 112 0.56 -0.86 -9.97
C GLN A 112 1.30 -1.31 -11.24
N GLY A 113 1.20 -0.57 -12.35
CA GLY A 113 1.97 -0.82 -13.57
C GLY A 113 3.49 -0.89 -13.38
N THR A 114 4.02 -0.37 -12.27
CA THR A 114 5.44 -0.53 -11.91
C THR A 114 5.77 -1.98 -11.56
N GLN A 115 6.68 -2.57 -12.34
CA GLN A 115 7.06 -3.98 -12.23
C GLN A 115 7.91 -4.26 -10.98
N ILE A 116 7.25 -4.54 -9.87
CA ILE A 116 7.86 -5.09 -8.67
C ILE A 116 7.79 -6.62 -8.75
N PRO A 117 8.91 -7.36 -8.69
CA PRO A 117 8.89 -8.82 -8.73
C PRO A 117 7.97 -9.40 -7.64
N TYR A 118 7.18 -10.42 -7.96
CA TYR A 118 6.29 -11.09 -6.99
C TYR A 118 5.17 -10.22 -6.39
N TYR A 119 4.86 -9.08 -7.02
CA TYR A 119 3.76 -8.19 -6.63
C TYR A 119 2.84 -7.89 -7.84
N PRO A 120 1.51 -8.06 -7.73
CA PRO A 120 0.80 -8.72 -6.63
C PRO A 120 1.24 -10.18 -6.46
N ALA A 121 1.07 -10.73 -5.25
CA ALA A 121 1.19 -12.17 -5.05
C ALA A 121 0.17 -12.92 -5.92
N PRO A 122 0.53 -14.09 -6.49
CA PRO A 122 -0.45 -14.98 -7.12
C PRO A 122 -1.53 -15.44 -6.14
N ASP A 123 -2.70 -15.80 -6.65
CA ASP A 123 -3.76 -16.39 -5.85
C ASP A 123 -3.27 -17.66 -5.13
N ASN A 124 -3.55 -17.74 -3.82
CA ASN A 124 -3.15 -18.85 -2.96
C ASN A 124 -1.63 -19.11 -2.97
N ALA A 125 -0.83 -18.06 -3.16
CA ALA A 125 0.62 -18.15 -3.09
C ALA A 125 1.08 -18.78 -1.76
N PRO A 126 2.11 -19.61 -1.77
CA PRO A 126 2.68 -20.17 -0.55
C PRO A 126 3.18 -19.09 0.41
N GLY A 127 2.72 -19.12 1.66
CA GLY A 127 2.97 -18.06 2.65
C GLY A 127 2.41 -16.71 2.23
N GLY A 128 1.40 -16.71 1.35
CA GLY A 128 0.79 -15.52 0.78
C GLY A 128 0.01 -14.73 1.83
N CYS A 129 -0.06 -13.41 1.68
CA CYS A 129 -0.91 -12.58 2.53
C CYS A 129 -2.41 -12.96 2.38
N VAL A 130 -3.15 -13.07 3.49
CA VAL A 130 -4.60 -13.35 3.46
C VAL A 130 -5.40 -12.32 2.68
N CYS A 131 -4.88 -11.10 2.56
CA CYS A 131 -5.42 -9.99 1.81
C CYS A 131 -4.44 -9.63 0.68
N ASN A 132 -4.89 -9.70 -0.58
CA ASN A 132 -4.04 -9.38 -1.72
C ASN A 132 -3.94 -7.87 -1.92
N LEU A 133 -2.97 -7.27 -1.22
CA LEU A 133 -2.72 -5.83 -1.23
C LEU A 133 -2.42 -5.26 -2.62
N GLY A 134 -1.83 -6.06 -3.50
CA GLY A 134 -1.57 -5.63 -4.86
C GLY A 134 -2.84 -5.50 -5.70
N TYR A 135 -3.87 -6.32 -5.47
CA TYR A 135 -5.18 -6.10 -6.11
C TYR A 135 -5.86 -4.83 -5.60
N ILE A 136 -5.77 -4.54 -4.30
CA ILE A 136 -6.28 -3.28 -3.74
C ILE A 136 -5.60 -2.08 -4.42
N TRP A 137 -4.27 -2.05 -4.44
CA TRP A 137 -3.53 -0.93 -5.03
C TRP A 137 -3.72 -0.81 -6.54
N GLY A 138 -3.81 -1.95 -7.22
CA GLY A 138 -4.15 -2.01 -8.63
C GLY A 138 -5.48 -1.37 -8.95
N ASN A 139 -6.51 -1.81 -8.24
CA ASN A 139 -7.84 -1.27 -8.41
C ASN A 139 -7.89 0.22 -8.06
N PHE A 140 -7.17 0.63 -7.01
CA PHE A 140 -7.09 2.03 -6.64
C PHE A 140 -6.41 2.87 -7.72
N THR A 141 -5.20 2.50 -8.15
CA THR A 141 -4.42 3.34 -9.05
C THR A 141 -4.90 3.26 -10.49
N GLU A 142 -5.14 2.06 -11.01
CA GLU A 142 -5.48 1.85 -12.42
C GLU A 142 -6.97 2.08 -12.70
N THR A 143 -7.87 1.84 -11.74
CA THR A 143 -9.33 1.98 -11.97
C THR A 143 -9.89 3.25 -11.34
N TYR A 144 -9.46 3.61 -10.13
CA TYR A 144 -10.03 4.73 -9.38
C TYR A 144 -9.27 6.06 -9.57
N ALA A 145 -7.94 6.08 -9.46
CA ALA A 145 -7.20 7.34 -9.53
C ALA A 145 -7.03 7.85 -10.98
N LEU A 146 -6.78 6.95 -11.93
CA LEU A 146 -6.40 7.33 -13.30
C LEU A 146 -7.57 7.51 -14.28
N HIS A 147 -8.75 6.97 -14.00
CA HIS A 147 -9.79 6.78 -15.03
C HIS A 147 -11.07 7.63 -14.92
N ALA A 148 -11.24 8.44 -13.87
CA ALA A 148 -12.30 9.46 -13.68
C ALA A 148 -13.57 9.33 -14.56
N PRO A 149 -14.28 8.19 -14.52
CA PRO A 149 -15.31 7.84 -15.49
C PRO A 149 -16.54 8.77 -15.40
N CYS A 150 -16.72 9.41 -14.24
CA CYS A 150 -17.84 10.31 -13.98
C CYS A 150 -17.62 11.75 -14.45
N GLN A 151 -16.43 12.09 -14.95
CA GLN A 151 -16.10 13.44 -15.38
C GLN A 151 -16.99 13.95 -16.52
N ASN A 152 -17.38 13.08 -17.44
CA ASN A 152 -18.22 13.46 -18.59
C ASN A 152 -19.61 13.97 -18.15
N PHE A 153 -20.19 13.40 -17.10
CA PHE A 153 -21.50 13.82 -16.57
C PHE A 153 -21.41 15.17 -15.83
N ALA A 154 -20.25 15.48 -15.26
CA ALA A 154 -19.98 16.77 -14.63
C ALA A 154 -19.90 17.89 -15.69
N SER A 155 -19.25 17.62 -16.84
CA SER A 155 -19.17 18.58 -17.94
C SER A 155 -20.50 18.83 -18.66
N ASP A 156 -21.40 17.85 -18.65
CA ASP A 156 -22.74 17.96 -19.25
C ASP A 156 -23.73 18.75 -18.36
N GLY A 157 -23.32 19.12 -17.15
CA GLY A 157 -24.10 19.97 -16.25
C GLY A 157 -25.27 19.24 -15.58
N SER A 158 -25.17 17.91 -15.39
CA SER A 158 -26.18 17.08 -14.72
C SER A 158 -25.70 16.65 -13.33
N PRO A 159 -25.99 17.44 -12.26
CA PRO A 159 -25.53 17.12 -10.91
C PRO A 159 -26.03 15.78 -10.38
N SER A 160 -27.24 15.37 -10.76
CA SER A 160 -27.83 14.11 -10.31
C SER A 160 -27.18 12.88 -10.96
N GLU A 161 -26.87 12.95 -12.26
CA GLU A 161 -26.19 11.86 -12.95
C GLU A 161 -24.73 11.77 -12.51
N THR A 162 -24.07 12.91 -12.31
CA THR A 162 -22.72 12.96 -11.75
C THR A 162 -22.66 12.32 -10.36
N ALA A 163 -23.59 12.68 -9.47
CA ALA A 163 -23.67 12.08 -8.13
C ALA A 163 -23.96 10.58 -8.18
N SER A 164 -24.87 10.15 -9.05
CA SER A 164 -25.20 8.73 -9.21
C SER A 164 -24.02 7.93 -9.76
N CYS A 165 -23.30 8.48 -10.74
CA CYS A 165 -22.09 7.88 -11.27
C CYS A 165 -21.02 7.75 -10.19
N GLN A 166 -20.77 8.80 -9.41
CA GLN A 166 -19.78 8.77 -8.34
C GLN A 166 -20.14 7.71 -7.28
N CYS A 167 -21.41 7.64 -6.88
CA CYS A 167 -21.90 6.58 -5.98
C CYS A 167 -21.61 5.18 -6.52
N CYS A 168 -21.85 4.94 -7.81
CA CYS A 168 -21.53 3.66 -8.45
C CYS A 168 -20.02 3.39 -8.47
N TRP A 169 -19.21 4.41 -8.75
CA TRP A 169 -17.77 4.24 -8.85
C TRP A 169 -17.13 3.96 -7.49
N ASP A 170 -17.45 4.76 -6.47
CA ASP A 170 -16.99 4.57 -5.09
C ASP A 170 -17.47 3.23 -4.54
N SER A 171 -18.72 2.85 -4.84
CA SER A 171 -19.30 1.57 -4.43
C SER A 171 -18.57 0.40 -5.06
N SER A 172 -18.27 0.45 -6.36
CA SER A 172 -17.54 -0.62 -7.05
C SER A 172 -16.17 -0.85 -6.41
N PHE A 173 -15.39 0.21 -6.24
CA PHE A 173 -14.06 0.13 -5.64
C PHE A 173 -14.10 -0.42 -4.21
N LEU A 174 -14.96 0.15 -3.36
CA LEU A 174 -15.09 -0.24 -1.96
C LEU A 174 -15.58 -1.67 -1.80
N SER A 175 -16.46 -2.12 -2.70
CA SER A 175 -16.99 -3.48 -2.67
C SER A 175 -15.92 -4.53 -2.95
N GLU A 176 -15.00 -4.25 -3.88
CA GLU A 176 -13.90 -5.16 -4.18
C GLU A 176 -12.91 -5.25 -3.02
N ILE A 177 -12.61 -4.13 -2.36
CA ILE A 177 -11.76 -4.12 -1.15
C ILE A 177 -12.38 -4.98 -0.05
N ILE A 178 -13.69 -4.82 0.19
CA ILE A 178 -14.42 -5.59 1.18
C ILE A 178 -14.41 -7.08 0.85
N GLU A 179 -14.53 -7.44 -0.42
CA GLU A 179 -14.50 -8.84 -0.85
C GLU A 179 -13.10 -9.47 -0.69
N TRP A 180 -12.05 -8.74 -1.05
CA TRP A 180 -10.68 -9.25 -0.95
C TRP A 180 -10.16 -9.28 0.48
N CYS A 181 -10.57 -8.33 1.33
CA CYS A 181 -10.01 -8.12 2.66
C CYS A 181 -11.11 -7.82 3.69
N PRO A 182 -12.04 -8.76 3.94
CA PRO A 182 -13.27 -8.52 4.69
C PRO A 182 -13.06 -8.21 6.18
N HIS A 183 -11.91 -8.56 6.75
CA HIS A 183 -11.67 -8.47 8.19
C HIS A 183 -10.38 -7.74 8.54
N ASN A 184 -9.55 -7.42 7.55
CA ASN A 184 -8.22 -6.90 7.80
C ASN A 184 -8.22 -5.37 8.00
N ASP A 185 -7.32 -4.94 8.87
CA ASP A 185 -6.93 -3.55 9.02
C ASP A 185 -6.13 -3.12 7.78
N LEU A 186 -6.65 -2.10 7.09
CA LEU A 186 -6.08 -1.53 5.87
C LEU A 186 -5.63 -0.08 6.08
N SER A 187 -5.41 0.33 7.33
CA SER A 187 -4.90 1.67 7.66
C SER A 187 -3.53 1.97 7.04
N ALA A 188 -2.72 0.94 6.76
CA ALA A 188 -1.43 1.11 6.06
C ALA A 188 -1.57 1.65 4.62
N VAL A 189 -2.76 1.52 4.02
CA VAL A 189 -3.12 2.10 2.71
C VAL A 189 -4.28 3.10 2.85
N ASP A 190 -4.49 3.62 4.05
CA ASP A 190 -5.44 4.70 4.39
C ASP A 190 -6.91 4.44 3.96
N ILE A 191 -7.31 3.17 3.83
CA ILE A 191 -8.68 2.80 3.45
C ILE A 191 -9.70 3.19 4.52
N ASP A 192 -9.31 3.18 5.79
CA ASP A 192 -10.12 3.69 6.90
C ASP A 192 -10.48 5.16 6.71
N THR A 193 -9.49 5.98 6.34
CA THR A 193 -9.67 7.39 6.05
C THR A 193 -10.60 7.60 4.86
N MET A 194 -10.45 6.81 3.80
CA MET A 194 -11.37 6.84 2.65
C MET A 194 -12.81 6.48 3.07
N VAL A 195 -13.00 5.44 3.87
CA VAL A 195 -14.32 5.00 4.34
C VAL A 195 -14.98 6.09 5.18
N ASP A 196 -14.29 6.63 6.18
CA ASP A 196 -14.81 7.72 7.02
C ASP A 196 -15.26 8.92 6.18
N THR A 197 -14.48 9.21 5.16
CA THR A 197 -14.71 10.32 4.24
C THR A 197 -15.95 10.08 3.37
N PHE A 198 -16.10 8.88 2.81
CA PHE A 198 -17.30 8.50 2.07
C PHE A 198 -18.54 8.55 2.97
N GLN A 199 -18.45 8.04 4.19
CA GLN A 199 -19.54 8.09 5.16
C GLN A 199 -19.97 9.54 5.45
N LEU A 200 -19.02 10.43 5.72
CA LEU A 200 -19.32 11.85 5.92
C LEU A 200 -20.00 12.48 4.68
N GLY A 201 -19.42 12.27 3.50
CA GLY A 201 -19.91 12.87 2.26
C GLY A 201 -21.31 12.41 1.87
N TYR A 202 -21.58 11.11 1.97
CA TYR A 202 -22.84 10.52 1.53
C TYR A 202 -23.94 10.58 2.59
N ASN A 203 -23.63 10.56 3.88
CA ASN A 203 -24.65 10.73 4.91
C ASN A 203 -25.24 12.15 4.93
N GLU A 204 -24.47 13.15 4.50
CA GLU A 204 -24.96 14.52 4.30
C GLU A 204 -25.68 14.73 2.96
N SER A 205 -25.59 13.77 2.04
CA SER A 205 -26.31 13.82 0.76
C SER A 205 -27.80 13.51 0.95
N THR A 206 -28.66 14.19 0.20
CA THR A 206 -30.10 13.91 0.19
C THR A 206 -30.45 12.60 -0.52
N ASP A 207 -29.59 12.14 -1.44
CA ASP A 207 -29.81 10.91 -2.22
C ASP A 207 -29.21 9.67 -1.56
N GLN A 208 -28.18 9.83 -0.70
CA GLN A 208 -27.50 8.74 0.04
C GLN A 208 -27.16 7.53 -0.85
N CYS A 209 -26.78 7.76 -2.10
CA CYS A 209 -26.52 6.72 -3.11
C CYS A 209 -27.70 5.78 -3.36
N SER A 210 -28.90 6.34 -3.54
CA SER A 210 -30.14 5.57 -3.75
C SER A 210 -30.09 4.68 -5.00
N ILE A 211 -29.26 5.02 -5.99
CA ILE A 211 -29.02 4.21 -7.19
C ILE A 211 -28.55 2.78 -6.86
N LEU A 212 -27.85 2.59 -5.73
CA LEU A 212 -27.39 1.28 -5.30
C LEU A 212 -28.52 0.36 -4.80
N SER A 213 -29.76 0.86 -4.70
CA SER A 213 -30.94 0.00 -4.56
C SER A 213 -31.20 -0.88 -5.79
N ASN A 214 -30.63 -0.51 -6.95
CA ASN A 214 -30.61 -1.31 -8.15
C ASN A 214 -29.25 -1.19 -8.88
N PRO A 215 -28.20 -1.90 -8.42
CA PRO A 215 -26.84 -1.73 -8.92
C PRO A 215 -26.66 -2.02 -10.41
N SER A 216 -27.59 -2.73 -11.07
CA SER A 216 -27.55 -2.87 -12.53
C SER A 216 -27.62 -1.53 -13.26
N GLN A 217 -28.14 -0.49 -12.61
CA GLN A 217 -28.12 0.88 -13.13
C GLN A 217 -26.70 1.44 -13.25
N CYS A 218 -25.77 1.06 -12.37
CA CYS A 218 -24.36 1.43 -12.49
C CYS A 218 -23.74 0.91 -13.80
N VAL A 219 -24.01 -0.34 -14.13
CA VAL A 219 -23.53 -0.97 -15.36
C VAL A 219 -24.21 -0.36 -16.59
N THR A 220 -25.55 -0.28 -16.59
CA THR A 220 -26.30 0.15 -17.78
C THR A 220 -26.22 1.65 -18.07
N ALA A 221 -26.13 2.50 -17.04
CA ALA A 221 -26.11 3.96 -17.20
C ALA A 221 -24.69 4.52 -17.28
N PHE A 222 -23.72 3.90 -16.58
CA PHE A 222 -22.37 4.44 -16.44
C PHE A 222 -21.26 3.50 -16.91
N SER A 223 -21.60 2.27 -17.34
CA SER A 223 -20.62 1.23 -17.67
C SER A 223 -19.65 0.93 -16.51
N LEU A 224 -20.13 1.12 -15.28
CA LEU A 224 -19.40 0.82 -14.05
C LEU A 224 -19.87 -0.52 -13.52
N ASP A 225 -18.93 -1.45 -13.39
CA ASP A 225 -19.16 -2.78 -12.82
C ASP A 225 -18.21 -3.00 -11.64
N THR A 226 -18.41 -4.10 -10.92
CA THR A 226 -17.54 -4.53 -9.83
C THR A 226 -17.28 -6.04 -9.95
N GLY A 227 -16.06 -6.46 -9.65
CA GLY A 227 -15.71 -7.87 -9.49
C GLY A 227 -16.32 -8.48 -8.22
N ALA A 228 -16.80 -7.66 -7.29
CA ALA A 228 -17.37 -8.10 -6.04
C ALA A 228 -18.77 -8.71 -6.21
N SER A 229 -19.09 -9.68 -5.36
CA SER A 229 -20.39 -10.32 -5.26
C SER A 229 -21.50 -9.42 -4.72
N THR A 230 -21.14 -8.36 -4.00
CA THR A 230 -22.07 -7.45 -3.32
C THR A 230 -21.69 -6.00 -3.55
N TRP A 231 -22.63 -5.17 -3.98
CA TRP A 231 -22.45 -3.72 -4.03
C TRP A 231 -22.73 -3.10 -2.66
N TYR A 232 -21.73 -2.43 -2.09
CA TYR A 232 -21.84 -1.76 -0.80
C TYR A 232 -22.04 -0.26 -0.97
N ASN A 233 -22.96 0.29 -0.18
CA ASN A 233 -23.17 1.73 -0.13
C ASN A 233 -21.99 2.40 0.62
N PRO A 234 -21.22 3.30 -0.03
CA PRO A 234 -20.07 3.95 0.62
C PRO A 234 -20.45 4.80 1.83
N GLY A 235 -21.69 5.29 1.89
CA GLY A 235 -22.22 6.03 3.03
C GLY A 235 -22.67 5.15 4.21
N GLN A 236 -22.92 3.87 3.95
CA GLN A 236 -23.62 2.95 4.86
C GLN A 236 -23.01 1.55 4.79
N LEU A 237 -21.73 1.44 5.15
CA LEU A 237 -21.07 0.14 5.25
C LEU A 237 -21.65 -0.71 6.40
N PRO A 238 -21.58 -2.05 6.30
CA PRO A 238 -21.91 -2.92 7.41
C PRO A 238 -21.03 -2.64 8.63
N SER A 239 -21.56 -2.89 9.82
CA SER A 239 -20.77 -2.81 11.05
C SER A 239 -19.57 -3.74 10.99
N GLY A 240 -18.40 -3.24 11.38
CA GLY A 240 -17.14 -4.00 11.35
C GLY A 240 -16.29 -3.76 10.10
N PHE A 241 -16.66 -2.77 9.26
CA PHE A 241 -15.85 -2.29 8.15
C PHE A 241 -15.36 -0.85 8.36
N PRO A 242 -14.08 -0.53 8.03
CA PRO A 242 -13.03 -1.48 7.65
C PRO A 242 -12.74 -2.48 8.78
N GLY A 243 -12.16 -3.62 8.41
CA GLY A 243 -11.76 -4.62 9.39
C GLY A 243 -10.69 -4.10 10.35
N THR A 244 -10.49 -4.81 11.45
CA THR A 244 -9.48 -4.45 12.48
C THR A 244 -8.49 -5.58 12.75
N GLU A 245 -8.62 -6.70 12.06
CA GLU A 245 -7.71 -7.82 12.24
C GLU A 245 -6.38 -7.51 11.55
N PRO A 246 -5.23 -7.79 12.19
CA PRO A 246 -3.95 -7.58 11.53
C PRO A 246 -3.87 -8.43 10.25
N LEU A 247 -3.11 -7.93 9.27
CA LEU A 247 -2.69 -8.74 8.13
C LEU A 247 -1.88 -9.94 8.64
N SER A 248 -2.08 -11.10 8.01
CA SER A 248 -1.39 -12.33 8.36
C SER A 248 -1.12 -13.18 7.13
N ASP A 249 -0.06 -13.99 7.20
CA ASP A 249 0.25 -14.94 6.15
C ASP A 249 -0.66 -16.16 6.25
N THR A 250 -1.04 -16.72 5.11
CA THR A 250 -1.81 -17.95 5.02
C THR A 250 -1.04 -19.12 5.63
N THR A 251 -1.73 -19.96 6.41
CA THR A 251 -1.13 -21.09 7.13
C THR A 251 -0.75 -22.28 6.24
N ASP A 252 -1.24 -22.29 5.00
CA ASP A 252 -1.46 -23.53 4.25
C ASP A 252 -0.33 -23.89 3.29
N ALA A 253 0.70 -23.05 3.15
CA ALA A 253 1.80 -23.35 2.25
C ALA A 253 3.10 -22.66 2.69
N GLY A 254 4.22 -23.41 2.63
CA GLY A 254 5.53 -22.95 3.11
C GLY A 254 6.20 -21.94 2.18
N SER A 255 7.36 -21.42 2.59
CA SER A 255 8.13 -20.44 1.81
C SER A 255 8.69 -21.03 0.49
N LEU A 256 9.06 -20.17 -0.46
CA LEU A 256 9.78 -20.62 -1.66
C LEU A 256 11.13 -21.25 -1.26
N THR A 257 11.54 -22.31 -1.96
CA THR A 257 12.79 -23.04 -1.62
C THR A 257 13.82 -23.07 -2.76
N ILE A 258 13.46 -22.55 -3.93
CA ILE A 258 14.34 -22.47 -5.10
C ILE A 258 14.68 -21.00 -5.32
N ALA A 259 15.96 -20.67 -5.12
CA ALA A 259 16.45 -19.32 -5.37
C ALA A 259 16.38 -19.01 -6.87
N PRO A 260 15.96 -17.80 -7.27
CA PRO A 260 16.07 -17.37 -8.65
C PRO A 260 17.55 -17.21 -9.05
N ASP A 261 17.83 -17.30 -10.35
CA ASP A 261 19.14 -16.93 -10.89
C ASP A 261 19.41 -15.44 -10.66
N PRO A 262 20.68 -15.00 -10.54
CA PRO A 262 21.00 -13.58 -10.41
C PRO A 262 20.47 -12.75 -11.58
N TYR A 263 19.94 -11.57 -11.28
CA TYR A 263 19.33 -10.69 -12.28
C TYR A 263 19.56 -9.20 -11.95
N THR A 264 19.47 -8.36 -12.96
CA THR A 264 19.45 -6.90 -12.76
C THR A 264 18.03 -6.48 -12.37
N PHE A 265 17.90 -5.89 -11.20
CA PHE A 265 16.67 -5.26 -10.74
C PHE A 265 16.79 -3.75 -10.91
N SER A 266 15.78 -3.17 -11.56
CA SER A 266 15.74 -1.74 -11.88
C SER A 266 14.34 -1.22 -11.66
N ILE A 267 14.18 -0.25 -10.74
CA ILE A 267 12.90 0.44 -10.50
C ILE A 267 13.13 1.95 -10.30
N PHE A 268 12.10 2.73 -10.61
CA PHE A 268 12.10 4.19 -10.50
C PHE A 268 12.37 4.64 -9.04
N PRO A 269 12.96 5.84 -8.81
CA PRO A 269 13.49 6.79 -9.80
C PRO A 269 14.85 6.42 -10.37
N SER A 270 15.66 5.61 -9.68
CA SER A 270 17.03 5.29 -10.12
C SER A 270 17.64 4.09 -9.36
N TYR A 271 16.83 3.21 -8.76
CA TYR A 271 17.40 2.05 -8.09
C TYR A 271 17.74 0.97 -9.11
N ILE A 272 19.02 0.78 -9.36
CA ILE A 272 19.55 -0.28 -10.22
C ILE A 272 20.56 -1.09 -9.41
N SER A 273 20.29 -2.39 -9.24
CA SER A 273 21.17 -3.30 -8.51
C SER A 273 21.19 -4.67 -9.15
N VAL A 274 22.29 -5.40 -8.99
CA VAL A 274 22.35 -6.82 -9.32
C VAL A 274 21.88 -7.59 -8.10
N ILE A 275 20.70 -8.19 -8.20
CA ILE A 275 20.18 -9.09 -7.18
C ILE A 275 20.88 -10.44 -7.34
N THR A 276 21.57 -10.86 -6.28
CA THR A 276 22.18 -12.19 -6.17
C THR A 276 21.51 -12.91 -5.00
N PRO A 277 20.41 -13.64 -5.25
CA PRO A 277 19.65 -14.31 -4.20
C PRO A 277 20.53 -15.26 -3.39
N VAL A 278 20.45 -15.18 -2.06
CA VAL A 278 21.21 -16.08 -1.19
C VAL A 278 20.67 -17.51 -1.33
N PRO A 279 21.54 -18.54 -1.47
CA PRO A 279 21.08 -19.92 -1.57
C PRO A 279 20.21 -20.35 -0.39
N TYR A 280 19.16 -21.12 -0.67
CA TYR A 280 18.26 -21.62 0.37
C TYR A 280 19.01 -22.51 1.38
N ASN A 281 18.84 -22.23 2.67
CA ASN A 281 19.36 -23.06 3.76
C ASN A 281 18.27 -23.31 4.81
N ARG A 282 17.64 -24.48 4.70
CA ARG A 282 16.57 -24.93 5.59
C ARG A 282 16.87 -24.76 7.09
N LYS A 283 18.10 -25.06 7.53
CA LYS A 283 18.47 -24.96 8.96
C LYS A 283 18.46 -23.52 9.47
N LYS A 284 18.80 -22.55 8.62
CA LYS A 284 18.75 -21.13 9.00
C LYS A 284 17.32 -20.62 9.10
N VAL A 285 16.47 -21.03 8.16
CA VAL A 285 15.05 -20.70 8.13
C VAL A 285 14.32 -21.29 9.34
N GLU A 286 14.46 -22.59 9.61
CA GLU A 286 13.79 -23.24 10.75
C GLU A 286 14.26 -22.68 12.11
N ALA A 287 15.51 -22.22 12.21
CA ALA A 287 16.04 -21.62 13.43
C ALA A 287 15.42 -20.25 13.76
N THR A 288 14.90 -19.52 12.77
CA THR A 288 14.19 -18.26 13.03
C THR A 288 12.71 -18.47 13.30
N THR A 289 12.08 -19.48 12.70
CA THR A 289 10.66 -19.80 12.94
C THR A 289 10.42 -20.48 14.29
N ALA A 290 11.40 -21.24 14.81
CA ALA A 290 11.28 -21.94 16.10
C ALA A 290 11.24 -21.02 17.35
N GLY A 291 11.40 -19.70 17.18
CA GLY A 291 11.29 -18.73 18.26
C GLY A 291 9.86 -18.39 18.70
N THR A 292 8.84 -18.86 17.97
CA THR A 292 7.44 -18.38 18.12
C THR A 292 6.44 -19.48 18.52
N THR A 293 6.91 -20.64 19.02
CA THR A 293 6.00 -21.68 19.52
C THR A 293 5.88 -21.60 21.05
N GLU A 294 4.88 -20.87 21.56
CA GLU A 294 4.31 -21.15 22.87
C GLU A 294 3.64 -22.54 22.81
N GLY A 295 4.40 -23.57 23.17
CA GLY A 295 3.93 -24.95 23.22
C GLY A 295 4.56 -25.66 24.40
N THR A 296 3.79 -25.82 25.46
CA THR A 296 4.16 -26.54 26.69
C THR A 296 4.49 -27.99 26.36
N THR A 297 5.74 -28.43 26.53
CA THR A 297 6.03 -29.84 26.79
C THR A 297 7.37 -30.02 27.49
N GLU A 298 7.32 -30.63 28.67
CA GLU A 298 8.46 -31.14 29.44
C GLU A 298 9.27 -32.16 28.62
N GLY A 299 10.59 -32.02 28.62
CA GLY A 299 11.50 -32.99 28.02
C GLY A 299 12.96 -32.67 28.34
N THR A 300 13.44 -33.21 29.46
CA THR A 300 14.82 -33.08 29.95
C THR A 300 15.86 -33.54 28.94
N ALA A 301 16.76 -32.65 28.51
CA ALA A 301 18.06 -33.02 27.94
C ALA A 301 19.13 -32.01 28.33
N THR A 302 20.06 -32.46 29.16
CA THR A 302 21.24 -31.73 29.63
C THR A 302 22.28 -31.65 28.52
N GLY A 303 22.73 -30.43 28.18
CA GLY A 303 23.82 -30.21 27.23
C GLY A 303 24.33 -28.76 27.28
N THR A 304 25.38 -28.55 28.06
CA THR A 304 26.01 -27.26 28.34
C THR A 304 26.60 -26.61 27.08
N ALA A 305 26.17 -25.39 26.75
CA ALA A 305 27.02 -24.39 26.12
C ALA A 305 26.60 -23.00 26.65
N LYS A 306 27.55 -22.39 27.34
CA LYS A 306 27.46 -21.12 28.03
C LYS A 306 27.76 -20.01 27.03
N GLU A 307 26.78 -19.18 26.72
CA GLU A 307 27.07 -17.81 26.30
C GLU A 307 26.04 -16.86 26.93
N THR A 308 26.61 -15.88 27.62
CA THR A 308 25.91 -14.86 28.39
C THR A 308 25.50 -13.74 27.44
N SER A 309 24.20 -13.53 27.28
CA SER A 309 23.67 -12.21 26.90
C SER A 309 22.39 -11.91 27.68
N THR A 310 22.60 -11.25 28.82
CA THR A 310 21.60 -10.37 29.42
C THR A 310 21.22 -9.28 28.41
N GLY A 311 19.96 -9.26 28.01
CA GLY A 311 19.39 -8.20 27.18
C GLY A 311 18.00 -8.59 26.72
N LYS A 312 17.00 -8.33 27.56
CA LYS A 312 15.60 -8.25 27.12
C LYS A 312 15.52 -7.09 26.14
N SER A 313 15.68 -7.38 24.86
CA SER A 313 15.43 -6.41 23.79
C SER A 313 13.92 -6.37 23.57
N ASP A 314 13.26 -5.41 24.21
CA ASP A 314 12.01 -4.87 23.70
C ASP A 314 12.37 -4.22 22.34
N ALA A 315 12.45 -5.02 21.28
CA ALA A 315 12.75 -4.58 19.93
C ALA A 315 11.50 -3.91 19.37
N SER A 316 11.36 -2.62 19.68
CA SER A 316 10.48 -1.73 18.92
C SER A 316 10.91 -1.76 17.45
N PRO A 317 9.97 -1.71 16.48
CA PRO A 317 10.32 -1.56 15.06
C PRO A 317 11.32 -0.41 14.93
N SER A 318 12.46 -0.64 14.28
CA SER A 318 13.35 0.45 13.90
C SER A 318 12.60 1.28 12.86
N LYS A 319 11.90 2.33 13.31
CA LYS A 319 11.24 3.27 12.41
C LYS A 319 12.28 3.83 11.46
N GLY A 320 12.11 3.57 10.17
CA GLY A 320 12.87 4.29 9.15
C GLY A 320 12.60 5.78 9.28
N ALA A 321 13.63 6.61 9.16
CA ALA A 321 13.51 8.06 9.34
C ALA A 321 12.88 8.80 8.15
N ALA A 322 12.12 8.12 7.28
CA ALA A 322 11.23 8.77 6.32
C ALA A 322 9.98 9.34 7.03
N ASN A 323 10.18 9.99 8.18
CA ASN A 323 9.17 10.88 8.70
C ASN A 323 9.25 12.14 7.85
N ARG A 324 8.40 12.19 6.81
CA ARG A 324 7.94 13.41 6.16
C ARG A 324 9.05 14.04 5.28
N PRO A 325 8.91 13.92 3.96
CA PRO A 325 8.04 14.90 3.29
C PRO A 325 7.16 14.28 2.22
N VAL A 326 5.92 14.75 2.19
CA VAL A 326 5.07 14.68 1.01
C VAL A 326 5.78 15.45 -0.10
N SER A 327 5.75 14.94 -1.33
CA SER A 327 6.08 15.77 -2.47
C SER A 327 5.14 16.98 -2.46
N PRO A 328 5.63 18.23 -2.60
CA PRO A 328 4.76 19.26 -3.11
C PRO A 328 4.23 18.71 -4.44
N VAL A 329 2.92 18.57 -4.48
CA VAL A 329 2.13 17.99 -5.55
C VAL A 329 2.65 18.50 -6.89
N ASN A 330 3.37 17.68 -7.66
CA ASN A 330 3.63 17.99 -9.06
C ASN A 330 2.32 17.74 -9.79
N THR A 331 1.52 18.80 -9.93
CA THR A 331 0.15 18.81 -10.43
C THR A 331 -0.03 18.38 -11.88
N GLU A 332 1.02 17.95 -12.59
CA GLU A 332 0.89 17.73 -14.03
C GLU A 332 0.91 16.25 -14.47
N PHE A 333 1.50 15.31 -13.71
CA PHE A 333 1.60 13.90 -14.19
C PHE A 333 1.64 12.78 -13.13
N SER A 334 1.50 13.07 -11.83
CA SER A 334 1.42 12.03 -10.80
C SER A 334 0.03 11.36 -10.74
N VAL A 335 -0.07 10.15 -10.13
CA VAL A 335 -1.38 9.52 -9.84
C VAL A 335 -2.26 10.51 -9.06
N TRP A 336 -1.64 11.26 -8.15
CA TRP A 336 -2.27 12.35 -7.40
C TRP A 336 -2.46 13.64 -8.22
N GLY A 337 -1.60 13.94 -9.20
CA GLY A 337 -1.72 15.07 -10.12
C GLY A 337 -2.85 14.92 -11.14
N ILE A 338 -3.16 13.69 -11.55
CA ILE A 338 -4.31 13.37 -12.40
C ILE A 338 -5.60 13.44 -11.57
N ALA A 339 -5.59 12.95 -10.32
CA ALA A 339 -6.67 13.21 -9.37
C ALA A 339 -6.90 14.74 -9.17
N MET A 340 -5.83 15.54 -9.08
CA MET A 340 -5.90 17.02 -9.02
C MET A 340 -6.54 17.64 -10.27
N TYR A 341 -6.25 17.13 -11.47
CA TYR A 341 -6.79 17.66 -12.73
C TYR A 341 -8.31 17.43 -12.84
N THR A 342 -8.79 16.27 -12.39
CA THR A 342 -10.22 15.92 -12.40
C THR A 342 -11.02 16.80 -11.43
N ILE A 343 -10.44 17.15 -10.27
CA ILE A 343 -10.97 18.13 -9.30
C ILE A 343 -11.12 19.52 -9.92
N VAL A 344 -10.10 20.01 -10.62
CA VAL A 344 -10.11 21.34 -11.26
C VAL A 344 -11.19 21.40 -12.34
N CYS A 345 -11.31 20.37 -13.18
CA CYS A 345 -12.36 20.30 -14.20
C CYS A 345 -13.77 20.25 -13.61
N ALA A 346 -14.00 19.51 -12.52
CA ALA A 346 -15.30 19.45 -11.84
C ALA A 346 -15.67 20.78 -11.16
N LEU A 347 -14.69 21.48 -10.57
CA LEU A 347 -14.90 22.80 -9.94
C LEU A 347 -15.16 23.92 -10.95
N PHE A 348 -14.43 23.96 -12.07
CA PHE A 348 -14.63 25.00 -13.10
C PHE A 348 -15.89 24.76 -13.95
N GLY A 349 -16.26 23.50 -14.20
CA GLY A 349 -17.55 23.18 -14.85
C GLY A 349 -18.75 23.68 -14.04
N ALA A 350 -18.69 23.57 -12.70
CA ALA A 350 -19.76 24.03 -11.81
C ALA A 350 -19.81 25.56 -11.61
N MET A 351 -18.67 26.27 -11.70
CA MET A 351 -18.64 27.74 -11.61
C MET A 351 -19.14 28.45 -12.87
N LEU A 352 -19.06 27.81 -14.04
CA LEU A 352 -19.57 28.37 -15.31
C LEU A 352 -21.11 28.25 -15.45
N ILE A 353 -21.76 27.51 -14.55
CA ILE A 353 -23.22 27.29 -14.54
C ILE A 353 -23.92 28.08 -13.39
N ALA A 354 -23.15 28.85 -12.59
CA ALA A 354 -23.67 29.69 -11.51
C ALA A 354 -24.01 31.12 -11.95
#